data_AF-A0A423J9T0-F1
#
_entry.id   AF-A0A423J9T0-F1
#
_cell.length_a   1.000
_cell.length_b   1.000
_cell.length_c   1.000
_cell.angle_alpha   90.00
_cell.angle_beta   90.00
_cell.angle_gamma   90.00
#
_symmetry.space_group_name_H-M   'P 1'
#
loop_
_entity.id
_entity.type
_entity.pdbx_description
1 polymer ?
#
loop_
_entity_poly.entity_id
_entity_poly.type
_entity_poly.pdbx_seq_one_letter_code
_entity_poly.pdbx_strand_id
1 'polypeptide(L)'
;MSMDLFGDSYQQIITWRRLSDSTAVRYVCFLNLQTSLYAVQSADFYSLPLDDSIRTFLDRQLIELFIEISPRDRSKWHPRLTEAMDNHDAAF
;
A
#
# COMPACT_ATOMS: atom_id res chain seq x y z
N MET A 1 -14.22 30.27 2.38
CA MET A 1 -14.32 29.03 3.16
C MET A 1 -12.96 28.37 3.10
N SER A 2 -12.21 28.43 4.20
CA SER A 2 -10.99 27.61 4.35
C SER A 2 -11.46 26.17 4.32
N MET A 3 -11.05 25.43 3.29
CA MET A 3 -11.25 23.99 3.25
C MET A 3 -10.15 23.44 4.15
N ASP A 4 -10.40 23.47 5.46
CA ASP A 4 -9.55 22.80 6.42
C ASP A 4 -9.46 21.34 5.98
N LEU A 5 -8.30 20.95 5.47
CA LEU A 5 -7.97 19.58 5.08
C LEU A 5 -7.94 18.73 6.36
N PHE A 6 -9.12 18.40 6.89
CA PHE A 6 -9.28 17.50 8.03
C PHE A 6 -9.07 16.06 7.57
N GLY A 7 -7.83 15.73 7.22
CA GLY A 7 -7.39 14.38 6.91
C GLY A 7 -5.93 14.21 7.32
N ASP A 8 -5.58 13.01 7.79
CA ASP A 8 -4.18 12.65 7.92
C ASP A 8 -3.48 12.80 6.58
N SER A 9 -2.20 13.15 6.63
CA SER A 9 -1.35 13.19 5.45
C SER A 9 -0.51 11.93 5.42
N TYR A 10 -0.44 11.30 4.26
CA TYR A 10 0.26 10.03 4.09
C TYR A 10 1.37 10.18 3.05
N GLN A 11 2.55 9.64 3.35
CA GLN A 11 3.60 9.43 2.37
C GLN A 11 3.48 8.01 1.82
N GLN A 12 3.39 7.88 0.50
CA GLN A 12 3.45 6.58 -0.18
C GLN A 12 4.90 6.09 -0.23
N ILE A 13 5.09 4.83 0.15
CA ILE A 13 6.36 4.12 0.10
C ILE A 13 6.13 2.84 -0.71
N ILE A 14 6.82 2.71 -1.84
CA ILE A 14 6.75 1.53 -2.69
C ILE A 14 7.95 0.64 -2.39
N THR A 15 7.71 -0.62 -2.05
CA THR A 15 8.77 -1.63 -1.90
C THR A 15 8.51 -2.80 -2.83
N TRP A 16 9.58 -3.49 -3.22
CA TRP A 16 9.53 -4.65 -4.10
C TRP A 16 10.22 -5.83 -3.44
N ARG A 17 9.60 -7.00 -3.53
CA ARG A 17 10.23 -8.27 -3.16
C ARG A 17 10.21 -9.20 -4.36
N ARG A 18 11.39 -9.67 -4.76
CA ARG A 18 11.53 -10.71 -5.78
C ARG A 18 11.18 -12.06 -5.15
N LEU A 19 10.26 -12.79 -5.76
CA LEU A 19 9.78 -14.08 -5.24
C LEU A 19 10.39 -15.26 -6.02
N SER A 20 10.63 -15.07 -7.32
CA SER A 20 11.31 -16.06 -8.17
C SER A 20 11.98 -15.36 -9.36
N ASP A 21 12.42 -16.14 -10.34
CA ASP A 21 12.98 -15.60 -11.58
C ASP A 21 11.96 -14.94 -12.50
N SER A 22 10.67 -15.24 -12.32
CA SER A 22 9.59 -14.69 -13.14
C SER A 22 8.49 -14.02 -12.33
N THR A 23 8.59 -13.95 -10.99
CA THR A 23 7.55 -13.38 -10.13
C THR A 23 8.09 -12.41 -9.09
N ALA A 24 7.33 -11.35 -8.81
CA ALA A 24 7.63 -10.35 -7.80
C ALA A 24 6.34 -9.80 -7.18
N VAL A 25 6.45 -9.21 -6.00
CA VAL A 25 5.38 -8.46 -5.35
C VAL A 25 5.82 -7.02 -5.12
N ARG A 26 4.91 -6.08 -5.42
CA ARG A 26 5.01 -4.66 -5.10
C ARG A 26 4.13 -4.39 -3.89
N TYR A 27 4.72 -3.99 -2.78
CA TYR A 27 3.95 -3.48 -1.65
C TYR A 27 3.84 -1.97 -1.77
N VAL A 28 2.62 -1.46 -1.69
CA VAL A 28 2.35 -0.04 -1.52
C VAL A 28 2.01 0.20 -0.06
N CYS A 29 2.91 0.87 0.65
CA CYS A 29 2.76 1.20 2.06
C CYS A 29 2.51 2.70 2.24
N PHE A 30 1.82 3.06 3.31
CA PHE A 30 1.69 4.44 3.75
C PHE A 30 2.41 4.66 5.07
N LEU A 31 3.16 5.77 5.14
CA LEU A 31 3.57 6.39 6.39
C LEU A 31 2.56 7.49 6.72
N ASN A 32 1.90 7.39 7.86
CA ASN A 32 1.07 8.46 8.40
C ASN A 32 1.98 9.54 9.00
N LEU A 33 1.92 10.77 8.49
CA LEU A 33 2.81 11.85 8.89
C LEU A 33 2.49 12.43 10.27
N GLN A 34 1.29 12.18 10.78
CA GLN A 34 0.86 12.61 12.11
C GLN A 34 1.32 11.62 13.20
N THR A 35 1.24 10.32 12.92
CA THR A 35 1.55 9.27 13.92
C THR A 35 2.94 8.65 13.74
N SER A 36 3.60 8.89 12.60
CA SER A 36 4.84 8.23 12.20
C SER A 36 4.76 6.70 12.15
N LEU A 37 3.55 6.16 11.95
CA LEU A 37 3.31 4.72 11.80
C LEU A 37 3.16 4.33 10.33
N TYR A 38 3.44 3.06 10.05
CA TYR A 38 3.41 2.46 8.72
C TYR A 38 2.28 1.46 8.59
N ALA A 39 1.68 1.37 7.42
CA ALA A 39 0.72 0.32 7.08
C ALA A 39 0.82 -0.09 5.61
N VAL A 40 0.48 -1.33 5.29
CA VAL A 40 0.38 -1.81 3.91
C VAL A 40 -1.01 -1.47 3.36
N GLN A 41 -1.07 -0.74 2.25
CA GLN A 41 -2.30 -0.46 1.53
C GLN A 41 -2.60 -1.58 0.52
N SER A 42 -1.62 -2.01 -0.27
CA SER A 42 -1.78 -3.11 -1.22
C SER A 42 -0.50 -3.93 -1.38
N ALA A 43 -0.68 -5.18 -1.79
CA ALA A 43 0.37 -6.10 -2.20
C ALA A 43 0.01 -6.63 -3.60
N ASP A 44 0.71 -6.13 -4.60
CA ASP A 44 0.41 -6.35 -6.00
C ASP A 44 1.38 -7.39 -6.57
N PHE A 45 0.86 -8.55 -6.97
CA PHE A 45 1.68 -9.64 -7.50
C PHE A 45 1.79 -9.54 -9.03
N TYR A 46 3.03 -9.66 -9.53
CA TYR A 46 3.35 -9.64 -10.95
C TYR A 46 4.10 -10.90 -11.35
N SER A 47 3.80 -11.38 -12.55
CA SER A 47 4.48 -12.51 -13.19
C SER A 47 4.88 -12.13 -14.61
N LEU A 48 5.96 -12.72 -15.13
CA LEU A 48 6.35 -12.60 -16.54
C LEU A 48 5.64 -13.67 -17.40
N PRO A 49 5.18 -13.32 -18.62
CA PRO A 49 5.19 -11.98 -19.21
C PRO A 49 4.18 -11.05 -18.54
N LEU A 50 4.49 -9.75 -18.53
CA LEU A 50 3.59 -8.75 -17.94
C LEU A 50 2.31 -8.58 -18.76
N ASP A 51 1.20 -8.37 -18.06
CA ASP A 51 -0.08 -7.95 -18.61
C ASP A 51 -0.35 -6.50 -18.20
N ASP A 52 -0.36 -5.60 -19.18
CA ASP A 52 -0.60 -4.17 -18.96
C ASP A 52 -2.01 -3.87 -18.41
N SER A 53 -2.97 -4.76 -18.65
CA SER A 53 -4.34 -4.63 -18.11
C SER A 53 -4.34 -4.82 -16.60
N ILE A 54 -3.55 -5.78 -16.08
CA ILE A 54 -3.39 -6.03 -14.65
C ILE A 54 -2.75 -4.80 -13.99
N ARG A 55 -1.69 -4.23 -14.58
CA ARG A 55 -1.04 -3.03 -14.03
C ARG A 55 -2.02 -1.86 -13.91
N THR A 56 -2.77 -1.60 -14.98
CA THR A 56 -3.74 -0.50 -15.01
C THR A 56 -4.85 -0.69 -13.99
N PHE A 57 -5.33 -1.93 -13.83
CA PHE A 57 -6.32 -2.29 -12.81
C PHE A 57 -5.81 -2.01 -11.39
N LEU A 58 -4.60 -2.45 -11.06
CA LEU A 58 -4.02 -2.30 -9.72
C LEU A 58 -3.75 -0.84 -9.36
N ASP A 59 -3.25 -0.04 -10.31
CA ASP A 59 -3.01 1.38 -10.09
C ASP A 59 -4.33 2.14 -9.83
N ARG A 60 -5.41 1.78 -10.55
CA ARG A 60 -6.75 2.32 -10.27
C ARG A 60 -7.27 1.88 -8.90
N GLN A 61 -7.17 0.59 -8.60
CA GLN A 61 -7.63 0.01 -7.34
C GLN A 61 -6.94 0.67 -6.13
N LEU A 62 -5.64 0.97 -6.22
CA LEU A 62 -4.91 1.67 -5.16
C LEU A 62 -5.55 3.02 -4.81
N ILE A 63 -5.89 3.81 -5.83
CA ILE A 63 -6.51 5.14 -5.67
C ILE A 63 -7.92 5.00 -5.12
N GLU A 64 -8.72 4.07 -5.66
CA GLU A 64 -10.08 3.77 -5.19
C GLU A 64 -10.06 3.40 -3.70
N LEU A 65 -9.18 2.47 -3.30
CA LEU A 65 -9.04 2.02 -1.90
C LEU A 65 -8.59 3.14 -0.96
N PHE A 66 -7.84 4.14 -1.44
CA PHE A 66 -7.44 5.28 -0.64
C PHE A 66 -8.61 6.25 -0.39
N ILE A 67 -9.55 6.36 -1.34
CA ILE A 67 -10.70 7.26 -1.28
C ILE A 67 -11.88 6.62 -0.54
N GLU A 68 -12.18 5.35 -0.81
CA GLU A 68 -13.37 4.66 -0.31
C GLU A 68 -13.38 4.50 1.22
N ILE A 69 -12.22 4.26 1.81
CA ILE A 69 -12.05 4.12 3.26
C ILE A 69 -10.73 4.75 3.68
N SER A 70 -10.77 5.52 4.76
CA SER A 70 -9.57 6.14 5.31
C SER A 70 -8.49 5.07 5.56
N PRO A 71 -7.22 5.28 5.15
CA PRO A 71 -6.14 4.36 5.47
C PRO A 71 -6.03 4.06 6.96
N ARG A 72 -6.42 5.02 7.81
CA ARG A 72 -6.48 4.89 9.27
C ARG A 72 -7.37 3.73 9.71
N ASP A 73 -8.53 3.57 9.06
CA ASP A 73 -9.55 2.59 9.45
C ASP A 73 -9.38 1.26 8.71
N ARG A 74 -8.83 1.28 7.49
CA ARG A 74 -8.62 0.10 6.67
C ARG A 74 -7.44 -0.76 7.11
N SER A 75 -6.41 -0.13 7.67
CA SER A 75 -5.09 -0.76 7.78
C SER A 75 -4.66 -0.95 9.23
N LYS A 76 -3.87 -2.01 9.47
CA LYS A 76 -3.15 -2.16 10.74
C LYS A 76 -1.86 -1.35 10.68
N TRP A 77 -1.65 -0.52 11.71
CA TRP A 77 -0.54 0.42 11.79
C TRP A 77 0.58 -0.12 12.69
N HIS A 78 1.81 -0.03 12.21
CA HIS A 78 3.00 -0.57 12.86
C HIS A 78 4.12 0.47 12.99
N PRO A 79 4.98 0.40 14.01
CA PRO A 79 6.09 1.33 14.19
C PRO A 79 7.19 1.21 13.12
N ARG A 80 7.28 0.07 12.41
CA ARG A 80 8.31 -0.19 11.40
C ARG A 80 7.70 -0.66 10.08
N LEU A 81 8.26 -0.19 8.97
CA LEU A 81 7.82 -0.58 7.63
C LEU A 81 7.90 -2.11 7.42
N THR A 82 9.01 -2.73 7.79
CA THR A 82 9.18 -4.19 7.64
C THR A 82 8.16 -4.96 8.46
N GLU A 83 7.85 -4.50 9.66
CA GLU A 83 6.84 -5.12 10.52
C GLU A 83 5.44 -5.04 9.89
N ALA A 84 5.09 -3.91 9.26
CA ALA A 84 3.83 -3.79 8.53
C ALA A 84 3.74 -4.78 7.37
N MET A 85 4.85 -5.00 6.65
CA MET A 85 4.92 -5.97 5.55
C MET A 85 4.82 -7.41 6.06
N ASP A 86 5.58 -7.77 7.10
CA ASP A 86 5.59 -9.12 7.66
C ASP A 86 4.22 -9.50 8.26
N ASN A 87 3.54 -8.55 8.92
CA ASN A 87 2.18 -8.77 9.42
C ASN A 87 1.15 -8.90 8.29
N HIS A 88 1.33 -8.20 7.18
CA HIS A 88 0.46 -8.34 6.01
C HIS A 88 0.63 -9.71 5.37
N ASP A 89 1.88 -10.14 5.15
CA ASP A 89 2.21 -11.46 4.60
C ASP A 89 1.72 -12.62 5.49
N ALA A 90 1.66 -12.43 6.81
CA ALA A 90 1.13 -13.45 7.72
C ALA A 90 -0.41 -13.54 7.70
N ALA A 91 -1.09 -12.49 7.22
CA ALA A 91 -2.55 -12.40 7.23
C ALA A 91 -3.22 -12.79 5.90
N PHE A 92 -2.46 -12.85 4.80
CA PHE A 92 -2.94 -13.09 3.43
C PHE A 92 -2.00 -14.05 2.70
#